data_AF-A0A957YTR8-F1
#
_entry.id   AF-A0A957YTR8-F1
#
_cell.length_a   1.000
_cell.length_b   1.000
_cell.length_c   1.000
_cell.angle_alpha   90.00
_cell.angle_beta   90.00
_cell.angle_gamma   90.00
#
_symmetry.space_group_name_H-M   'P 1'
#
loop_
_entity.id
_entity.type
_entity.pdbx_description
1 polymer ?
#
loop_
_entity_poly.entity_id
_entity_poly.type
_entity_poly.pdbx_seq_one_letter_code
_entity_poly.pdbx_strand_id
1 'polypeptide(L)'
;EEHMITAPHTLQHWQNHLYLPGPVYDRKNRENWEKAGAKTLWQRAVEEVETRLAAYQPVATDERLIQEMARLIQAGMAAERPLPIVPAAPPPQRNQAPRRRRGRRR
;
A
#
# COMPACT_ATOMS: atom_id res chain seq x y z
N GLU A 1 -27.77 -21.23 -21.78
CA GLU A 1 -27.66 -20.91 -20.35
C GLU A 1 -27.18 -19.47 -20.19
N GLU A 2 -27.84 -18.68 -19.36
CA GLU A 2 -27.46 -17.29 -19.10
C GLU A 2 -26.50 -17.28 -17.90
N HIS A 3 -25.21 -17.07 -18.15
CA HIS A 3 -24.22 -17.04 -17.08
C HIS A 3 -24.27 -15.69 -16.34
N MET A 4 -24.35 -15.70 -15.01
CA MET A 4 -24.42 -14.46 -14.21
C MET A 4 -23.18 -13.57 -14.36
N ILE A 5 -22.05 -14.11 -14.82
CA ILE A 5 -20.84 -13.33 -15.09
C ILE A 5 -21.00 -12.33 -16.25
N THR A 6 -21.96 -12.56 -17.15
CA THR A 6 -22.27 -11.68 -18.29
C THR A 6 -23.56 -10.89 -18.10
N ALA A 7 -24.26 -11.04 -16.97
CA ALA A 7 -25.50 -10.32 -16.70
C ALA A 7 -25.25 -8.79 -16.58
N PRO A 8 -26.16 -7.94 -17.10
CA PRO A 8 -26.01 -6.48 -17.03
C PRO A 8 -25.77 -5.95 -15.61
N HIS A 9 -26.51 -6.48 -14.63
CA HIS A 9 -26.35 -6.12 -13.22
C HIS A 9 -24.92 -6.42 -12.72
N THR A 10 -24.39 -7.61 -13.01
CA THR A 10 -23.04 -7.99 -12.61
C THR A 10 -22.02 -7.02 -13.21
N LEU A 11 -22.10 -6.76 -14.52
CA LEU A 11 -21.18 -5.85 -15.22
C LEU A 11 -21.21 -4.42 -14.68
N GLN A 12 -22.39 -3.94 -14.24
CA GLN A 12 -22.57 -2.61 -13.68
C GLN A 12 -22.03 -2.47 -12.25
N HIS A 13 -22.20 -3.50 -11.41
CA HIS A 13 -22.02 -3.35 -9.96
C HIS A 13 -20.74 -4.01 -9.40
N TRP A 14 -20.14 -4.98 -10.12
CA TRP A 14 -19.07 -5.81 -9.55
C TRP A 14 -17.87 -5.02 -9.02
N GLN A 15 -17.48 -3.92 -9.67
CA GLN A 15 -16.31 -3.14 -9.26
C GLN A 15 -16.46 -2.46 -7.90
N ASN A 16 -17.71 -2.12 -7.52
CA ASN A 16 -18.00 -1.39 -6.29
C ASN A 16 -18.40 -2.32 -5.14
N HIS A 17 -18.91 -3.52 -5.46
CA HIS A 17 -19.45 -4.45 -4.45
C HIS A 17 -18.51 -5.62 -4.16
N LEU A 18 -17.62 -5.97 -5.10
CA LEU A 18 -16.65 -7.02 -4.88
C LEU A 18 -15.38 -6.43 -4.25
N TYR A 19 -15.13 -6.78 -2.99
CA TYR A 19 -13.84 -6.51 -2.39
C TYR A 19 -12.75 -7.33 -3.10
N LEU A 20 -11.81 -6.63 -3.73
CA LEU A 20 -10.64 -7.24 -4.34
C LEU A 20 -9.45 -7.07 -3.38
N PRO A 21 -8.92 -8.18 -2.83
CA PRO A 21 -7.79 -8.09 -1.93
C PRO A 21 -6.55 -7.55 -2.66
N GLY A 22 -5.67 -6.91 -1.90
CA GLY A 22 -4.40 -6.37 -2.41
C GLY A 22 -3.40 -7.46 -2.83
N PRO A 23 -2.20 -7.05 -3.28
CA PRO A 23 -1.21 -7.93 -3.91
C PRO A 23 -0.66 -9.06 -3.02
N VAL A 24 -0.91 -9.01 -1.71
CA VAL A 24 -0.54 -10.06 -0.75
C VAL A 24 -1.29 -11.37 -1.01
N TYR A 25 -2.54 -11.29 -1.46
CA TYR A 25 -3.37 -12.45 -1.76
C TYR A 25 -3.28 -12.83 -3.24
N ASP A 26 -2.65 -13.96 -3.52
CA ASP A 26 -2.58 -14.51 -4.88
C ASP A 26 -3.89 -15.25 -5.20
N ARG A 27 -4.45 -14.97 -6.38
CA ARG A 27 -5.69 -15.56 -6.91
C ARG A 27 -5.49 -16.22 -8.27
N LYS A 28 -4.26 -16.50 -8.66
CA LYS A 28 -3.91 -17.18 -9.90
C LYS A 28 -4.11 -18.69 -9.71
N ASN A 29 -4.25 -19.40 -10.83
CA ASN A 29 -4.12 -20.85 -10.82
C ASN A 29 -2.68 -21.26 -10.47
N ARG A 30 -2.50 -22.54 -10.10
CA ARG A 30 -1.22 -23.08 -9.65
C ARG A 30 -0.08 -22.87 -10.66
N GLU A 31 -0.34 -23.17 -11.94
CA GLU A 31 0.66 -23.05 -13.01
C GLU A 31 1.19 -21.61 -13.15
N ASN A 32 0.30 -20.60 -13.12
CA ASN A 32 0.70 -19.20 -13.22
C ASN A 32 1.36 -18.69 -11.93
N TRP A 33 1.02 -19.24 -10.77
CA TRP A 33 1.70 -18.95 -9.51
C TRP A 33 3.12 -19.51 -9.51
N GLU A 34 3.31 -20.76 -9.98
CA GLU A 34 4.62 -21.40 -10.12
C GLU A 34 5.51 -20.65 -11.13
N LYS A 35 4.97 -20.30 -12.31
CA LYS A 35 5.68 -19.47 -13.31
C LYS A 35 6.05 -18.08 -12.80
N ALA A 36 5.30 -17.54 -11.84
CA ALA A 36 5.58 -16.24 -11.21
C ALA A 36 6.56 -16.34 -10.03
N GLY A 37 7.20 -17.50 -9.83
CA GLY A 37 8.22 -17.70 -8.79
C GLY A 37 7.70 -18.32 -7.50
N ALA A 38 6.48 -18.87 -7.50
CA ALA A 38 5.91 -19.64 -6.39
C ALA A 38 6.00 -18.94 -5.02
N LYS A 39 5.85 -17.61 -4.99
CA LYS A 39 6.06 -16.85 -3.75
C LYS A 39 5.09 -17.29 -2.66
N THR A 40 5.57 -17.35 -1.43
CA THR A 40 4.72 -17.56 -0.27
C THR A 40 3.93 -16.28 0.05
N LEU A 41 2.91 -16.41 0.90
CA LEU A 41 2.18 -15.24 1.40
C LEU A 41 3.11 -14.26 2.12
N TRP A 42 4.02 -14.78 2.94
CA TRP A 42 5.01 -13.99 3.67
C TRP A 42 5.89 -13.15 2.73
N GLN A 43 6.44 -13.78 1.68
CA GLN A 43 7.28 -13.08 0.71
C GLN A 43 6.51 -11.93 0.03
N ARG A 44 5.26 -12.17 -0.38
CA ARG A 44 4.43 -11.10 -0.97
C ARG A 44 4.09 -10.00 0.02
N ALA A 45 3.87 -10.34 1.30
CA ALA A 45 3.61 -9.35 2.35
C ALA A 45 4.82 -8.44 2.57
N VAL A 46 6.03 -9.02 2.68
CA VAL A 46 7.28 -8.27 2.79
C VAL A 46 7.48 -7.36 1.58
N GLU A 47 7.31 -7.87 0.36
CA GLU A 47 7.46 -7.09 -0.87
C GLU A 47 6.49 -5.91 -0.96
N GLU A 48 5.24 -6.09 -0.52
CA GLU A 48 4.25 -5.01 -0.49
C GLU A 48 4.63 -3.93 0.55
N VAL A 49 5.18 -4.32 1.70
CA VAL A 49 5.70 -3.36 2.70
C VAL A 49 6.86 -2.57 2.12
N GLU A 50 7.85 -3.23 1.52
CA GLU A 50 8.99 -2.57 0.87
C GLU A 50 8.53 -1.62 -0.24
N THR A 51 7.56 -2.04 -1.05
CA THR A 51 6.98 -1.21 -2.11
C THR A 51 6.33 0.05 -1.56
N ARG A 52 5.61 -0.06 -0.42
CA ARG A 52 4.97 1.09 0.24
C ARG A 52 5.98 2.01 0.90
N LEU A 53 7.00 1.47 1.57
CA LEU A 53 8.07 2.25 2.18
C LEU A 53 8.87 3.02 1.12
N ALA A 54 9.19 2.38 0.00
CA ALA A 54 9.88 3.03 -1.12
C ALA A 54 9.06 4.14 -1.80
N ALA A 55 7.73 4.06 -1.73
CA ALA A 55 6.81 5.06 -2.27
C ALA A 55 6.33 6.09 -1.22
N TYR A 56 6.72 5.93 0.05
CA TYR A 56 6.24 6.79 1.12
C TYR A 56 6.77 8.22 0.94
N GLN A 57 5.86 9.18 1.01
CA GLN A 57 6.19 10.60 1.05
C GLN A 57 5.80 11.16 2.42
N PRO A 58 6.75 11.70 3.19
CA PRO A 58 6.44 12.34 4.46
C PRO A 58 5.39 13.44 4.29
N VAL A 59 4.47 13.52 5.26
CA VAL A 59 3.46 14.58 5.28
C VAL A 59 4.15 15.91 5.54
N ALA A 60 3.97 16.88 4.64
CA ALA A 60 4.45 18.24 4.82
C ALA A 60 3.83 18.81 6.10
N THR A 61 4.69 19.15 7.06
CA THR A 61 4.29 19.65 8.38
C THR A 61 5.03 20.95 8.64
N ASP A 62 4.35 21.96 9.17
CA ASP A 62 4.96 23.25 9.53
C ASP A 62 6.09 23.03 10.54
N GLU A 63 7.26 23.63 10.28
CA GLU A 63 8.43 23.57 11.16
C GLU A 63 8.12 24.04 12.58
N ARG A 64 7.24 25.05 12.74
CA ARG A 64 6.81 25.53 14.06
C ARG A 64 6.01 24.47 14.82
N LEU A 65 5.16 23.72 14.11
CA LEU A 65 4.42 22.60 14.70
C LEU A 65 5.35 21.46 15.07
N ILE A 66 6.35 21.15 14.23
CA ILE A 66 7.36 20.13 14.54
C ILE A 66 8.11 20.50 15.83
N GLN A 67 8.53 21.76 15.96
CA GLN A 67 9.23 22.26 17.15
C GLN A 67 8.35 22.19 18.41
N GLU A 68 7.09 22.60 18.32
CA GLU A 68 6.19 22.55 19.48
C GLU A 68 5.84 21.11 19.87
N MET A 69 5.62 20.21 18.90
CA MET A 69 5.44 18.79 19.17
C MET A 69 6.67 18.19 19.87
N ALA A 70 7.88 18.52 19.41
CA ALA A 70 9.11 18.07 20.06
C ALA A 70 9.22 18.60 21.50
N ARG A 71 8.88 19.87 21.75
CA ARG A 71 8.86 20.47 23.09
C ARG A 71 7.87 19.76 24.01
N LEU A 72 6.65 19.49 23.54
CA LEU A 72 5.62 18.81 24.31
C LEU A 72 6.02 17.37 24.66
N ILE A 73 6.60 16.65 23.71
CA ILE A 73 7.10 15.29 23.95
C ILE A 73 8.19 15.33 25.03
N GLN A 74 9.19 16.21 24.89
CA GLN A 74 10.28 16.33 25.87
C GLN A 74 9.79 16.72 27.26
N ALA A 75 8.85 17.67 27.36
CA ALA A 75 8.27 18.09 28.63
C ALA A 75 7.51 16.96 29.35
N GLY A 76 6.95 16.00 28.61
CA GLY A 76 6.27 14.83 29.15
C GLY A 76 7.19 13.65 29.50
N MET A 77 8.49 13.72 29.19
CA MET A 77 9.42 12.62 29.46
C MET A 77 9.77 12.55 30.95
N ALA A 78 9.78 11.34 31.52
CA ALA A 78 10.17 11.12 32.92
C ALA A 78 11.65 11.48 33.23
N ALA A 79 12.49 11.51 32.20
CA ALA A 79 13.88 11.92 32.31
C ALA A 79 14.28 12.70 31.06
N GLU A 80 15.01 13.80 31.25
CA GLU A 80 15.52 14.63 30.16
C GLU A 80 16.52 13.83 29.32
N ARG A 81 16.08 13.46 28.12
CA ARG A 81 16.90 12.78 27.11
C ARG A 81 16.57 13.34 25.73
N PRO A 82 17.55 13.44 24.82
CA PRO A 82 17.30 13.89 23.47
C PRO A 82 16.38 12.92 22.73
N LEU A 83 15.54 13.45 21.84
CA LEU A 83 14.72 12.62 20.96
C LEU A 83 15.62 11.80 20.02
N PRO A 84 15.24 10.55 19.70
CA PRO A 84 15.98 9.75 18.75
C PRO A 84 15.96 10.40 17.36
N ILE A 85 17.07 10.27 16.64
CA ILE A 85 17.17 10.77 15.26
C ILE A 85 16.32 9.88 14.36
N VAL A 86 15.39 10.50 13.64
CA VAL A 86 14.64 9.83 12.58
C VAL A 86 15.41 10.04 11.27
N PRO A 87 15.86 8.99 10.58
CA PRO A 87 16.52 9.15 9.29
C PRO A 87 15.56 9.79 8.29
N ALA A 88 16.09 10.64 7.41
CA ALA A 88 15.29 11.21 6.33
C ALA A 88 14.70 10.08 5.47
N ALA A 89 13.42 10.18 5.14
CA ALA A 89 12.80 9.23 4.22
C ALA A 89 13.54 9.30 2.87
N PRO A 90 13.89 8.17 2.25
CA PRO A 90 14.47 8.19 0.91
C PRO A 90 13.52 8.88 -0.06
N PRO A 91 14.04 9.56 -1.10
CA PRO A 91 13.17 10.17 -2.10
C PRO A 91 12.25 9.09 -2.68
N PRO A 92 10.94 9.38 -2.86
CA PRO A 92 9.99 8.39 -3.30
C PRO A 92 10.44 7.84 -4.65
N GLN A 93 10.75 6.55 -4.68
CA GLN A 93 11.02 5.88 -5.95
C GLN A 93 9.69 5.78 -6.67
N ARG A 94 9.65 6.21 -7.93
CA ARG A 94 8.46 6.13 -8.76
C ARG A 94 8.19 4.66 -9.08
N ASN A 95 7.63 3.93 -8.12
CA ASN A 95 7.14 2.59 -8.33
C ASN A 95 6.02 2.71 -9.37
N GLN A 96 6.19 1.99 -10.48
CA GLN A 96 5.18 1.92 -11.53
C GLN A 96 3.87 1.58 -10.83
N ALA A 97 2.91 2.52 -10.87
CA ALA A 97 1.61 2.34 -10.23
C ALA A 97 1.10 0.94 -10.56
N PRO A 98 0.54 0.18 -9.59
CA PRO A 98 -0.09 -1.08 -9.92
C PRO A 98 -1.03 -0.77 -11.08
N ARG A 99 -0.85 -1.48 -12.22
CA ARG A 99 -1.64 -1.28 -13.43
C ARG A 99 -3.10 -1.34 -13.03
N ARG A 100 -3.71 -0.19 -12.69
CA ARG A 100 -5.14 -0.05 -12.62
C ARG A 100 -5.56 -0.47 -14.01
N ARG A 101 -6.21 -1.63 -14.12
CA ARG A 101 -6.89 -2.03 -15.35
C ARG A 101 -7.90 -0.92 -15.61
N ARG A 102 -7.47 0.12 -16.35
CA ARG A 102 -8.36 1.12 -16.91
C ARG A 102 -9.30 0.31 -17.78
N GLY A 103 -10.53 0.16 -17.31
CA GLY A 103 -11.61 -0.37 -18.13
C GLY A 103 -11.56 0.39 -19.45
N ARG A 104 -11.29 -0.34 -20.52
CA ARG A 104 -11.32 0.17 -21.88
C ARG A 104 -12.78 0.56 -22.12
N ARG A 105 -13.09 1.86 -21.96
CA ARG A 105 -14.35 2.42 -22.44
C ARG A 105 -14.39 2.17 -23.95
N ARG A 106 -15.23 1.25 -24.36
CA ARG A 106 -15.81 1.15 -25.70
C ARG A 106 -17.30 1.06 -25.50
#